data_AF-A0A357V7Y5-F1
#
_entry.id   AF-A0A357V7Y5-F1
#
_cell.length_a   1.000
_cell.length_b   1.000
_cell.length_c   1.000
_cell.angle_alpha   90.00
_cell.angle_beta   90.00
_cell.angle_gamma   90.00
#
_symmetry.space_group_name_H-M   'P 1'
#
loop_
_entity.id
_entity.type
_entity.pdbx_description
1 polymer ?
#
loop_
_entity_poly.entity_id
_entity_poly.type
_entity_poly.pdbx_seq_one_letter_code
_entity_poly.pdbx_strand_id
1 'polypeptide(L)'
;RLADSSVLQQRLGTLWAKTEAVRQLLYNGARMFDAGDENAVIHILSSKAEVADVATHVVNEAMTMMGGTAYRDGDRMQRHLRDVRAAHVMAPTTDLLRIWTGRKLLGLALFGDE
;
A
#
# COMPACT_ATOMS: atom_id res chain seq x y z
N ARG A 1 -10.07 28.76 6.03
CA ARG A 1 -9.30 27.66 6.66
C ARG A 1 -8.65 26.83 5.56
N LEU A 2 -7.59 26.05 5.83
CA LEU A 2 -7.00 25.17 4.78
C LEU A 2 -8.04 24.21 4.17
N ALA A 3 -8.98 23.73 4.99
CA ALA A 3 -10.06 22.84 4.56
C ALA A 3 -10.99 23.41 3.45
N ASP A 4 -11.01 24.73 3.24
CA ASP A 4 -11.86 25.38 2.22
C ASP A 4 -11.20 25.37 0.82
N SER A 5 -9.93 24.96 0.72
CA SER A 5 -9.21 24.86 -0.55
C SER A 5 -9.71 23.65 -1.36
N SER A 6 -10.25 23.90 -2.54
CA SER A 6 -10.69 22.86 -3.48
C SER A 6 -9.56 21.92 -3.88
N VAL A 7 -8.32 22.42 -3.96
CA VAL A 7 -7.13 21.61 -4.23
C VAL A 7 -6.89 20.60 -3.11
N LEU A 8 -7.02 21.01 -1.85
CA LEU A 8 -6.84 20.10 -0.71
C LEU A 8 -7.99 19.09 -0.60
N GLN A 9 -9.22 19.52 -0.87
CA GLN A 9 -10.39 18.63 -0.90
C GLN A 9 -10.24 17.56 -1.99
N GLN A 10 -9.81 17.94 -3.19
CA GLN A 10 -9.59 17.01 -4.30
C GLN A 10 -8.49 15.99 -3.99
N ARG A 11 -7.35 16.45 -3.43
CA ARG A 11 -6.25 15.55 -3.04
C ARG A 11 -6.70 14.59 -1.95
N LEU A 12 -7.33 15.09 -0.89
CA LEU A 12 -7.79 14.25 0.21
C LEU A 12 -8.83 13.21 -0.25
N GLY A 13 -9.78 13.60 -1.09
CA GLY A 13 -10.75 12.67 -1.68
C GLY A 13 -10.09 11.58 -2.52
N THR A 14 -9.05 11.93 -3.29
CA THR A 14 -8.26 10.97 -4.08
C THR A 14 -7.51 9.99 -3.19
N LEU A 15 -6.83 10.48 -2.14
CA LEU A 15 -6.10 9.64 -1.20
C LEU A 15 -7.03 8.72 -0.40
N TRP A 16 -8.20 9.21 -0.02
CA TRP A 16 -9.23 8.41 0.64
C TRP A 16 -9.66 7.25 -0.24
N ALA A 17 -10.00 7.51 -1.51
CA ALA A 17 -10.45 6.48 -2.44
C ALA A 17 -9.38 5.40 -2.68
N LYS A 18 -8.10 5.81 -2.86
CA LYS A 18 -6.97 4.87 -2.99
C LYS A 18 -6.79 4.00 -1.75
N THR A 19 -6.90 4.62 -0.57
CA THR A 19 -6.77 3.92 0.72
C THR A 19 -7.91 2.93 0.92
N GLU A 20 -9.14 3.30 0.53
CA GLU A 20 -10.29 2.40 0.63
C GLU A 20 -10.18 1.23 -0.35
N ALA A 21 -9.76 1.47 -1.59
CA ALA A 21 -9.56 0.41 -2.59
C ALA A 21 -8.59 -0.67 -2.08
N VAL A 22 -7.45 -0.26 -1.49
CA VAL A 22 -6.48 -1.21 -0.97
C VAL A 22 -6.93 -1.89 0.33
N ARG A 23 -7.70 -1.19 1.17
CA ARG A 23 -8.34 -1.79 2.36
C ARG A 23 -9.27 -2.93 1.96
N GLN A 24 -10.09 -2.73 0.92
CA GLN A 24 -10.98 -3.77 0.43
C GLN A 24 -10.21 -4.97 -0.14
N LEU A 25 -9.11 -4.74 -0.86
CA LEU A 25 -8.24 -5.82 -1.33
C LEU A 25 -7.66 -6.65 -0.17
N LEU A 26 -7.16 -5.99 0.87
CA LEU A 26 -6.63 -6.62 2.08
C LEU A 26 -7.69 -7.46 2.80
N TYR A 27 -8.85 -6.86 3.06
CA TYR A 27 -9.95 -7.55 3.77
C TYR A 27 -10.53 -8.69 2.95
N ASN A 28 -10.55 -8.57 1.62
CA ASN A 28 -10.92 -9.68 0.77
C ASN A 28 -9.95 -10.86 0.91
N GLY A 29 -8.64 -10.60 0.87
CA GLY A 29 -7.62 -11.63 1.08
C GLY A 29 -7.75 -12.31 2.44
N ALA A 30 -7.99 -11.55 3.51
CA ALA A 30 -8.21 -12.09 4.85
C ALA A 30 -9.46 -12.99 4.90
N ARG A 31 -10.61 -12.53 4.39
CA ARG A 31 -11.85 -13.33 4.35
C ARG A 31 -11.68 -14.63 3.57
N MET A 32 -11.00 -14.58 2.42
CA MET A 32 -10.75 -15.77 1.60
C MET A 32 -9.86 -16.76 2.33
N PHE A 33 -8.83 -16.27 3.04
CA PHE A 33 -7.96 -17.11 3.85
C PHE A 33 -8.71 -17.81 4.98
N ASP A 34 -9.54 -17.06 5.72
CA ASP A 34 -10.37 -17.61 6.80
C ASP A 34 -11.37 -18.66 6.29
N ALA A 35 -11.83 -18.51 5.03
CA ALA A 35 -12.72 -19.47 4.36
C ALA A 35 -12.00 -20.69 3.76
N GLY A 36 -10.66 -20.76 3.82
CA GLY A 36 -9.88 -21.85 3.23
C GLY A 36 -9.83 -21.82 1.70
N ASP A 37 -10.06 -20.67 1.07
CA ASP A 37 -10.01 -20.53 -0.39
C ASP A 37 -8.56 -20.65 -0.90
N GLU A 38 -8.32 -21.57 -1.83
CA GLU A 38 -7.01 -21.77 -2.45
C GLU A 38 -6.49 -20.54 -3.21
N ASN A 39 -7.39 -19.64 -3.63
CA ASN A 39 -7.08 -18.38 -4.28
C ASN A 39 -6.78 -17.25 -3.29
N ALA A 40 -6.92 -17.45 -1.97
CA ALA A 40 -6.61 -16.41 -0.98
C ALA A 40 -5.17 -15.88 -1.14
N VAL A 41 -4.24 -16.76 -1.52
CA VAL A 41 -2.82 -16.42 -1.68
C VAL A 41 -2.59 -15.27 -2.66
N ILE A 42 -3.28 -15.22 -3.80
CA ILE A 42 -3.07 -14.12 -4.78
C ILE A 42 -3.52 -12.77 -4.21
N HIS A 43 -4.60 -12.76 -3.41
CA HIS A 43 -5.11 -11.55 -2.78
C HIS A 43 -4.20 -11.09 -1.64
N ILE A 44 -3.69 -12.02 -0.83
CA ILE A 44 -2.73 -11.70 0.25
C ILE A 44 -1.46 -11.08 -0.33
N LEU A 45 -0.83 -11.74 -1.31
CA LEU A 45 0.42 -11.28 -1.91
C LEU A 45 0.24 -9.91 -2.58
N SER A 46 -0.83 -9.75 -3.36
CA SER A 46 -1.18 -8.48 -4.01
C SER A 46 -1.46 -7.38 -2.99
N SER A 47 -2.20 -7.69 -1.92
CA SER A 47 -2.57 -6.69 -0.90
C SER A 47 -1.34 -6.12 -0.19
N LYS A 48 -0.34 -6.94 0.16
CA LYS A 48 0.92 -6.42 0.76
C LYS A 48 1.58 -5.44 -0.20
N ALA A 49 1.74 -5.82 -1.47
CA ALA A 49 2.41 -4.98 -2.46
C ALA A 49 1.69 -3.65 -2.66
N GLU A 50 0.37 -3.69 -2.90
CA GLU A 50 -0.45 -2.50 -3.12
C GLU A 50 -0.55 -1.60 -1.88
N VAL A 51 -0.62 -2.17 -0.67
CA VAL A 51 -0.61 -1.38 0.57
C VAL A 51 0.68 -0.57 0.68
N ALA A 52 1.83 -1.13 0.30
CA ALA A 52 3.10 -0.42 0.32
C ALA A 52 3.13 0.76 -0.67
N ASP A 53 2.66 0.56 -1.91
CA ASP A 53 2.59 1.64 -2.90
C ASP A 53 1.64 2.76 -2.46
N VAL A 54 0.43 2.39 -2.00
CA VAL A 54 -0.60 3.34 -1.58
C VAL A 54 -0.13 4.11 -0.34
N ALA A 55 0.45 3.43 0.65
CA ALA A 55 0.99 4.10 1.84
C ALA A 55 2.11 5.08 1.48
N THR A 56 3.01 4.70 0.58
CA THR A 56 4.07 5.58 0.08
C THR A 56 3.49 6.80 -0.63
N HIS A 57 2.48 6.62 -1.49
CA HIS A 57 1.82 7.71 -2.18
C HIS A 57 1.09 8.66 -1.21
N VAL A 58 0.32 8.12 -0.26
CA VAL A 58 -0.41 8.90 0.75
C VAL A 58 0.55 9.76 1.58
N VAL A 59 1.66 9.18 2.04
CA VAL A 59 2.63 9.92 2.86
C VAL A 59 3.30 11.03 2.05
N ASN A 60 3.69 10.78 0.79
CA ASN A 60 4.27 11.81 -0.06
C ASN A 60 3.29 12.97 -0.32
N GLU A 61 2.04 12.66 -0.64
CA GLU A 61 1.02 13.70 -0.84
C GLU A 61 0.74 14.48 0.44
N ALA A 62 0.71 13.81 1.60
CA ALA A 62 0.56 14.47 2.89
C ALA A 62 1.74 15.44 3.16
N MET A 63 2.98 15.02 2.90
CA MET A 63 4.16 15.90 3.00
C MET A 63 3.98 17.16 2.14
N THR A 64 3.52 17.01 0.89
CA THR A 64 3.26 18.15 -0.01
C THR A 64 2.15 19.06 0.52
N MET A 65 1.04 18.51 0.99
CA MET A 65 -0.11 19.30 1.48
C MET A 65 0.23 20.15 2.73
N MET A 66 1.15 19.68 3.57
CA MET A 66 1.59 20.42 4.76
C MET A 66 2.75 21.39 4.50
N GLY A 67 3.37 21.32 3.32
CA GLY A 67 4.50 22.17 2.93
C GLY A 67 5.71 22.03 3.86
N GLY A 68 6.47 23.12 4.03
CA GLY A 68 7.72 23.11 4.81
C GLY A 68 7.56 22.67 6.28
N THR A 69 6.36 22.78 6.84
CA THR A 69 6.08 22.33 8.21
C THR A 69 6.30 20.83 8.40
N ALA A 70 6.03 20.02 7.37
CA ALA A 70 6.23 18.56 7.42
C ALA A 70 7.70 18.14 7.54
N TYR A 71 8.63 19.04 7.21
CA TYR A 71 10.07 18.81 7.26
C TYR A 71 10.70 19.29 8.57
N ARG A 72 9.91 19.83 9.52
CA ARG A 72 10.42 20.22 10.82
C ARG A 72 10.94 18.98 11.56
N ASP A 73 12.13 19.10 12.15
CA ASP A 73 12.72 18.03 12.94
C ASP A 73 11.79 17.58 14.06
N GLY A 74 11.66 16.25 14.18
CA GLY A 74 10.79 15.62 15.16
C GLY A 74 9.31 15.52 14.74
N ASP A 75 8.93 16.04 13.57
CA ASP A 75 7.58 15.86 13.06
C ASP A 75 7.31 14.37 12.73
N ARG A 76 6.08 13.92 12.99
CA ARG A 76 5.67 12.53 12.75
C ARG A 76 5.75 12.16 11.27
N MET A 77 5.68 13.14 10.38
CA MET A 77 5.65 12.92 8.95
C MET A 77 7.01 12.52 8.38
N GLN A 78 8.11 13.02 8.94
CA GLN A 78 9.45 12.50 8.65
C GLN A 78 9.57 11.02 9.02
N ARG A 79 9.02 10.62 10.17
CA ARG A 79 8.98 9.21 10.60
C ARG A 79 8.15 8.37 9.63
N HIS A 80 6.94 8.81 9.30
CA HIS A 80 6.08 8.11 8.35
C HIS A 80 6.75 7.94 6.98
N LEU A 81 7.43 8.97 6.47
CA LEU A 81 8.16 8.91 5.21
C LEU A 81 9.25 7.84 5.20
N ARG A 82 9.99 7.68 6.31
CA ARG A 82 10.97 6.61 6.45
C ARG A 82 10.31 5.24 6.58
N ASP A 83 9.29 5.14 7.42
CA ASP A 83 8.66 3.86 7.77
C ASP A 83 7.91 3.25 6.57
N VAL A 84 7.22 4.06 5.76
CA VAL A 84 6.54 3.55 4.54
C VAL A 84 7.50 3.02 3.49
N ARG A 85 8.74 3.55 3.42
CA ARG A 85 9.77 3.01 2.51
C ARG A 85 10.21 1.61 2.93
N ALA A 86 10.19 1.30 4.22
CA ALA A 86 10.51 -0.04 4.72
C ALA A 86 9.53 -1.10 4.18
N ALA A 87 8.26 -0.74 3.96
CA ALA A 87 7.24 -1.67 3.47
C ALA A 87 7.62 -2.35 2.15
N HIS A 88 8.43 -1.70 1.30
CA HIS A 88 8.90 -2.25 0.04
C HIS A 88 10.04 -3.25 0.16
N VAL A 89 10.90 -3.06 1.15
CA VAL A 89 12.15 -3.82 1.31
C VAL A 89 12.05 -4.93 2.37
N MET A 90 11.07 -4.85 3.26
CA MET A 90 10.83 -5.89 4.26
C MET A 90 10.28 -7.15 3.59
N ALA A 91 11.03 -8.24 3.74
CA ALA A 91 10.77 -9.51 3.10
C ALA A 91 9.35 -10.04 3.41
N PRO A 92 8.66 -10.64 2.42
CA PRO A 92 9.02 -10.68 0.99
C PRO A 92 8.90 -9.30 0.32
N THR A 93 9.86 -8.87 -0.50
CA THR A 93 9.83 -7.54 -1.13
C THR A 93 8.62 -7.37 -2.07
N THR A 94 8.22 -6.13 -2.37
CA THR A 94 7.07 -5.91 -3.29
C THR A 94 7.28 -6.49 -4.67
N ASP A 95 8.51 -6.49 -5.18
CA ASP A 95 8.81 -7.06 -6.50
C ASP A 95 8.65 -8.58 -6.49
N LEU A 96 9.13 -9.24 -5.42
CA LEU A 96 8.96 -10.67 -5.23
C LEU A 96 7.48 -11.06 -5.12
N LEU A 97 6.69 -10.27 -4.39
CA LEU A 97 5.25 -10.47 -4.27
C LEU A 97 4.52 -10.36 -5.62
N ARG A 98 4.89 -9.39 -6.46
CA ARG A 98 4.35 -9.24 -7.81
C ARG A 98 4.74 -10.41 -8.71
N ILE A 99 5.99 -10.88 -8.62
CA ILE A 99 6.47 -12.07 -9.34
C ILE A 99 5.65 -13.30 -8.93
N TRP A 100 5.50 -13.56 -7.64
CA TRP A 100 4.73 -14.71 -7.14
C TRP A 100 3.25 -14.66 -7.52
N THR A 101 2.65 -13.47 -7.46
CA THR A 101 1.27 -13.25 -7.94
C THR A 101 1.16 -13.59 -9.42
N GLY A 102 2.06 -13.07 -10.26
CA GLY A 102 2.10 -13.35 -11.70
C GLY A 102 2.30 -14.84 -12.01
N ARG A 103 3.23 -15.51 -11.31
CA ARG A 103 3.45 -16.97 -11.43
C ARG A 103 2.18 -17.75 -11.15
N LYS A 104 1.50 -17.47 -10.03
CA LYS A 104 0.26 -18.15 -9.66
C LYS A 104 -0.87 -17.91 -10.67
N LEU A 105 -1.01 -16.69 -11.19
CA LEU A 105 -1.99 -16.37 -12.24
C LEU A 105 -1.75 -17.12 -13.57
N LEU A 106 -0.48 -17.45 -13.86
CA LEU A 106 -0.08 -18.23 -15.03
C LEU A 106 -0.06 -19.75 -14.79
N GLY A 107 -0.54 -20.23 -13.63
CA GLY A 107 -0.55 -21.66 -13.28
C GLY A 107 0.83 -22.23 -12.94
N LEU A 108 1.82 -21.38 -12.64
CA LEU A 108 3.16 -21.80 -12.23
C LEU A 108 3.26 -21.92 -10.70
N ALA A 109 4.21 -22.71 -10.21
CA ALA A 109 4.53 -22.80 -8.79
C ALA A 109 4.90 -21.43 -8.20
N LEU A 110 4.48 -21.13 -6.97
CA LEU A 110 4.74 -19.82 -6.33
C LEU A 110 6.23 -19.57 -6.13
N PHE A 111 6.90 -20.52 -5.49
CA PHE A 111 8.35 -20.54 -5.34
C PHE A 111 8.94 -21.20 -6.59
N GLY A 112 10.18 -20.83 -6.95
CA GLY A 112 10.84 -21.47 -8.09
C GLY A 112 10.87 -22.98 -7.93
N ASP A 113 10.76 -23.70 -9.03
CA ASP A 113 10.99 -25.13 -9.06
C ASP A 113 12.49 -25.36 -8.78
N GLU A 114 12.82 -26.28 -7.88
CA GLU A 114 13.95 -27.16 -8.15
C GLU A 114 13.55 -28.10 -9.30
#